data_AF-A0AAV2Z950-F1
#
_entry.id   AF-A0AAV2Z950-F1
#
_cell.length_a   1.000
_cell.length_b   1.000
_cell.length_c   1.000
_cell.angle_alpha   90.00
_cell.angle_beta   90.00
_cell.angle_gamma   90.00
#
_symmetry.space_group_name_H-M   'P 1'
#
loop_
_entity.id
_entity.type
_entity.pdbx_description
1 polymer ?
#
loop_
_entity_poly.entity_id
_entity_poly.type
_entity_poly.pdbx_seq_one_letter_code
_entity_poly.pdbx_strand_id
1 'polypeptide(L)'
;MATHRAAGKATTMTMARILRMSAAEAEAAMKPQLVGGKWKQPMISGRKIAMIKKHAERNNLVGQWVEGQGGWLASWDRAQKHHVMRPPKGHKNERNEFERVKKIQAALANMPAKIAEHKKAVKASKPLKGLDKWLNESDPY
;
A
#
# COMPACT_ATOMS: atom_id res chain seq x y z
N MET A 1 -12.14 49.67 14.06
CA MET A 1 -10.67 49.68 14.19
C MET A 1 -10.20 48.25 14.41
N ALA A 2 -9.77 47.56 13.35
CA ALA A 2 -9.28 46.18 13.45
C ALA A 2 -7.77 46.18 13.68
N THR A 3 -7.34 45.82 14.89
CA THR A 3 -5.92 45.68 15.24
C THR A 3 -5.39 44.37 14.66
N HIS A 4 -4.61 44.44 13.58
CA HIS A 4 -3.83 43.31 13.10
C HIS A 4 -2.70 43.02 14.10
N ARG A 5 -2.90 42.01 14.95
CA ARG A 5 -1.85 41.47 15.83
C ARG A 5 -0.82 40.76 14.95
N ALA A 6 0.35 41.37 14.78
CA ALA A 6 1.47 40.77 14.06
C ALA A 6 1.78 39.38 14.65
N ALA A 7 1.60 38.32 13.85
CA ALA A 7 2.02 36.99 14.22
C ALA A 7 3.55 36.98 14.34
N GLY A 8 4.06 36.99 15.58
CA GLY A 8 5.49 36.86 15.85
C GLY A 8 6.01 35.61 15.16
N LYS A 9 7.02 35.77 14.30
CA LYS A 9 7.71 34.63 13.67
C LYS A 9 8.26 33.75 14.78
N ALA A 10 7.84 32.48 14.82
CA ALA A 10 8.35 31.53 15.79
C ALA A 10 9.88 31.47 15.70
N THR A 11 10.56 31.86 16.78
CA THR A 11 12.02 31.83 16.86
C THR A 11 12.49 30.40 16.66
N THR A 12 13.11 30.10 15.52
CA THR A 12 13.62 28.77 15.22
C THR A 12 14.74 28.40 16.20
N MET A 13 14.56 27.33 16.98
CA MET A 13 15.60 26.84 17.89
C MET A 13 16.89 26.50 17.15
N THR A 14 18.02 27.06 17.59
CA THR A 14 19.36 26.77 17.06
C THR A 14 19.98 25.58 17.78
N MET A 15 20.91 24.86 17.14
CA MET A 15 21.61 23.73 17.79
C MET A 15 22.31 24.15 19.08
N ALA A 16 22.99 25.29 19.08
CA ALA A 16 23.70 25.82 20.25
C ALA A 16 22.77 26.04 21.46
N ARG A 17 21.51 26.42 21.23
CA ARG A 17 20.52 26.57 22.31
C ARG A 17 20.10 25.23 22.89
N ILE A 18 19.98 24.20 22.06
CA ILE A 18 19.55 22.85 22.48
C ILE A 18 20.63 22.16 23.30
N LEU A 19 21.90 22.32 22.95
CA LEU A 19 23.02 21.73 23.70
C LEU A 19 23.13 22.27 25.13
N ARG A 20 22.58 23.46 25.41
CA ARG A 20 22.54 24.07 26.74
C ARG A 20 21.32 23.68 27.58
N MET A 21 20.37 22.94 27.00
CA MET A 21 19.17 22.50 27.71
C MET A 21 19.49 21.26 28.55
N SER A 22 18.70 21.04 29.61
CA SER A 22 18.74 19.77 30.34
C SER A 22 18.23 18.63 29.46
N ALA A 23 18.51 17.39 29.84
CA ALA A 23 18.07 16.22 29.07
C ALA A 23 16.53 16.17 28.90
N ALA A 24 15.78 16.46 29.96
CA ALA A 24 14.32 16.45 29.94
C ALA A 24 13.73 17.54 29.03
N GLU A 25 14.32 18.72 29.05
CA GLU A 25 13.93 19.83 28.18
C GLU A 25 14.25 19.55 26.71
N ALA A 26 15.43 18.99 26.44
CA ALA A 26 15.83 18.57 25.11
C ALA A 26 14.87 17.50 24.56
N GLU A 27 14.48 16.52 25.37
CA GLU A 27 13.52 15.49 25.00
C GLU A 27 12.13 16.08 24.66
N ALA A 28 11.63 16.98 25.50
CA ALA A 28 10.35 17.66 25.29
C ALA A 28 10.36 18.51 24.01
N ALA A 29 11.51 19.11 23.66
CA ALA A 29 11.67 19.91 22.44
C ALA A 29 11.68 19.06 21.15
N MET A 30 12.04 17.77 21.23
CA MET A 30 12.07 16.84 20.10
C MET A 30 10.73 16.15 19.84
N LYS A 31 9.87 16.01 20.84
CA LYS A 31 8.58 15.32 20.75
C LYS A 31 7.43 16.30 20.45
N PRO A 32 6.43 15.89 19.65
CA PRO A 32 5.21 16.68 19.48
C PRO A 32 4.42 16.73 20.80
N GLN A 33 3.70 17.81 21.03
CA GLN A 33 2.91 18.02 22.24
C GLN A 33 1.43 18.19 21.91
N LEU A 34 0.55 17.63 22.74
CA LEU A 34 -0.89 17.82 22.61
C LEU A 34 -1.32 19.04 23.41
N VAL A 35 -1.72 20.12 22.74
CA VAL A 35 -2.13 21.39 23.38
C VAL A 35 -3.51 21.76 22.87
N GLY A 36 -4.50 21.79 23.76
CA GLY A 36 -5.89 22.13 23.41
C GLY A 36 -6.50 21.19 22.36
N GLY A 37 -6.25 19.87 22.50
CA GLY A 37 -6.77 18.84 21.59
C GLY A 37 -6.10 18.80 20.21
N LYS A 38 -5.09 19.64 19.95
CA LYS A 38 -4.35 19.65 18.68
C LYS A 38 -2.88 19.29 18.92
N TRP A 39 -2.35 18.42 18.07
CA TRP A 39 -0.93 18.10 18.05
C TRP A 39 -0.14 19.29 17.51
N LYS A 40 0.76 19.82 18.32
CA LYS A 40 1.73 20.84 17.93
C LYS A 40 3.00 20.16 17.44
N GLN A 41 3.59 20.76 16.42
CA GLN A 41 4.89 20.33 15.90
C GLN A 41 5.97 20.48 16.99
N PRO A 42 6.99 19.61 17.00
CA PRO A 42 8.11 19.74 17.92
C PRO A 42 8.85 21.05 17.69
N MET A 43 9.49 21.58 18.75
CA MET A 43 10.29 22.80 18.66
C MET A 43 11.50 22.62 17.73
N ILE A 44 11.95 21.39 17.53
CA ILE A 44 13.10 21.01 16.72
C ILE A 44 12.62 20.15 15.55
N SER A 45 13.03 20.50 14.32
CA SER A 45 12.71 19.69 13.14
C SER A 45 13.51 18.38 13.11
N GLY A 46 12.97 17.36 12.43
CA GLY A 46 13.63 16.05 12.31
C GLY A 46 15.06 16.11 11.78
N ARG A 47 15.36 17.04 10.86
CA ARG A 47 16.72 17.29 10.36
C ARG A 47 17.67 17.71 11.49
N LYS A 48 17.23 18.62 12.36
CA LYS A 48 18.04 19.11 13.48
C LYS A 48 18.24 18.03 14.54
N ILE A 49 17.22 17.21 14.81
CA ILE A 49 17.34 16.02 15.68
C ILE A 49 18.44 15.07 15.16
N ALA A 50 18.43 14.77 13.85
CA ALA A 50 19.47 13.93 13.25
C ALA A 50 20.88 14.56 13.34
N MET A 51 20.99 15.90 13.26
CA MET A 51 22.28 16.59 13.47
C MET A 51 22.75 16.50 14.92
N ILE A 52 21.85 16.59 15.90
CA ILE A 52 22.19 16.41 17.32
C ILE A 52 22.69 14.99 17.57
N LYS A 53 22.02 13.97 17.01
CA LYS A 53 22.47 12.58 17.09
C LYS A 53 23.87 12.39 16.51
N LYS A 54 24.13 12.92 15.31
CA LYS A 54 25.47 12.88 14.68
C LYS A 54 26.53 13.61 15.50
N HIS A 55 26.18 14.73 16.14
CA HIS A 55 27.09 15.47 17.03
C HIS A 55 27.42 14.64 18.28
N ALA A 56 26.44 13.98 18.88
CA ALA A 56 26.65 13.10 20.03
C ALA A 56 27.52 11.88 19.65
N GLU A 57 27.27 11.26 18.50
CA GLU A 57 28.09 10.16 17.95
C GLU A 57 29.55 10.61 17.73
N ARG A 58 29.76 11.79 17.12
CA ARG A 58 31.11 12.32 16.86
C ARG A 58 31.91 12.56 18.15
N ASN A 59 31.24 13.00 19.21
CA ASN A 59 31.89 13.37 20.47
C ASN A 59 31.86 12.25 21.52
N ASN A 60 31.44 11.03 21.16
CA ASN A 60 31.29 9.89 22.08
C ASN A 60 30.36 10.18 23.28
N LEU A 61 29.30 10.95 23.04
CA LEU A 61 28.27 11.29 24.05
C LEU A 61 26.97 10.50 23.81
N VAL A 62 27.07 9.29 23.26
CA VAL A 62 25.92 8.38 23.11
C VAL A 62 25.75 7.59 24.40
N GLY A 63 24.54 7.59 24.96
CA GLY A 63 24.21 6.96 26.25
C GLY A 63 24.22 7.91 27.45
N GLN A 64 24.76 9.12 27.29
CA GLN A 64 24.80 10.14 28.34
C GLN A 64 24.45 11.52 27.78
N TRP A 65 23.87 12.39 28.61
CA TRP A 65 23.65 13.79 28.28
C TRP A 65 24.50 14.66 29.19
N VAL A 66 25.39 15.46 28.62
CA VAL A 66 26.24 16.40 29.34
C VAL A 66 25.77 17.82 29.01
N GLU A 67 25.28 18.54 30.01
CA GLU A 67 24.80 19.91 29.81
C GLU A 67 25.89 20.81 29.21
N GLY A 68 25.55 21.57 28.17
CA GLY A 68 26.47 22.42 27.42
C GLY A 68 27.22 21.71 26.29
N GLN A 69 27.46 20.40 26.40
CA GLN A 69 28.09 19.58 25.35
C GLN A 69 27.06 18.81 24.51
N GLY A 70 25.89 18.55 25.09
CA GLY A 70 24.80 17.75 24.55
C GLY A 70 24.98 16.26 24.81
N GLY A 71 24.33 15.45 23.97
CA GLY A 71 24.40 14.00 24.04
C GLY A 71 23.23 13.34 23.33
N TRP A 72 23.16 12.02 23.41
CA TRP A 72 22.05 11.26 22.88
C TRP A 72 21.72 10.09 23.79
N LEU A 73 20.50 10.06 24.35
CA LEU A 73 20.05 8.97 25.19
C LEU A 73 19.47 7.83 24.33
N ALA A 74 19.77 6.58 24.67
CA ALA A 74 19.26 5.41 23.95
C ALA A 74 17.71 5.34 23.97
N SER A 75 17.08 5.87 25.02
CA SER A 75 15.61 5.97 25.12
C SER A 75 14.97 6.88 24.07
N TRP A 76 15.75 7.73 23.41
CA TRP A 76 15.26 8.63 22.35
C TRP A 76 15.25 7.98 20.96
N ASP A 77 15.86 6.79 20.82
CA ASP A 77 15.83 6.08 19.56
C ASP A 77 14.44 5.53 19.24
N ARG A 78 14.04 5.72 17.98
CA ARG A 78 12.82 5.12 17.45
C ARG A 78 13.11 3.67 17.10
N ALA A 79 12.21 2.77 17.48
CA ALA A 79 12.27 1.38 17.08
C ALA A 79 12.36 1.27 15.54
N GLN A 80 13.41 0.64 15.04
CA GLN A 80 13.58 0.37 13.62
C GLN A 80 12.52 -0.64 13.20
N LYS A 81 11.65 -0.26 12.25
CA LYS A 81 10.69 -1.19 11.67
C LYS A 81 11.46 -2.16 10.77
N HIS A 82 11.55 -3.41 11.17
CA HIS A 82 12.09 -4.44 10.30
C HIS A 82 11.06 -4.74 9.20
N HIS A 83 11.42 -4.50 7.94
CA HIS A 83 10.56 -4.85 6.82
C HIS A 83 10.79 -6.31 6.45
N VAL A 84 9.86 -7.19 6.84
CA VAL A 84 9.88 -8.59 6.41
C VAL A 84 9.42 -8.66 4.96
N MET A 85 10.26 -9.19 4.07
CA MET A 85 9.92 -9.35 2.65
C MET A 85 8.71 -10.27 2.53
N ARG A 86 7.61 -9.73 2.00
CA ARG A 86 6.41 -10.51 1.69
C ARG A 86 6.61 -11.24 0.36
N PRO A 87 6.08 -12.46 0.22
CA PRO A 87 6.10 -13.12 -1.09
C PRO A 87 5.36 -12.26 -2.12
N PRO A 88 5.81 -12.24 -3.38
CA PRO A 88 5.16 -11.48 -4.44
C PRO A 88 3.75 -12.03 -4.69
N LYS A 89 2.81 -11.14 -5.01
CA LYS A 89 1.40 -11.47 -5.29
C LYS A 89 1.20 -12.33 -6.55
N GLY A 90 2.21 -12.40 -7.42
CA GLY A 90 2.10 -12.98 -8.76
C GLY A 90 1.30 -12.10 -9.73
N HIS A 91 1.32 -12.46 -11.01
CA HIS A 91 0.53 -11.81 -12.06
C HIS A 91 -0.93 -12.27 -12.06
N LYS A 92 -1.82 -11.53 -12.76
CA LYS A 92 -3.23 -11.92 -12.90
C LYS A 92 -3.38 -13.28 -13.58
N ASN A 93 -2.52 -13.58 -14.56
CA ASN A 93 -2.58 -14.83 -15.33
C ASN A 93 -2.21 -16.05 -14.47
N GLU A 94 -1.18 -15.94 -13.64
CA GLU A 94 -0.74 -16.99 -12.70
C GLU A 94 -1.83 -17.28 -11.67
N ARG A 95 -2.40 -16.23 -11.07
CA ARG A 95 -3.47 -16.40 -10.07
C ARG A 95 -4.73 -17.06 -10.64
N ASN A 96 -5.05 -16.79 -11.90
CA ASN A 96 -6.28 -17.27 -12.54
C ASN A 96 -6.06 -18.55 -13.38
N GLU A 97 -4.86 -19.13 -13.34
CA GLU A 97 -4.51 -20.29 -14.17
C GLU A 97 -5.42 -21.48 -13.90
N PHE A 98 -5.65 -21.80 -12.62
CA PHE A 98 -6.51 -22.91 -12.21
C PHE A 98 -7.94 -22.79 -12.74
N GLU A 99 -8.52 -21.59 -12.67
CA GLU A 99 -9.85 -21.34 -13.21
C GLU A 99 -9.90 -21.50 -14.73
N ARG A 100 -8.86 -21.03 -15.42
CA ARG A 100 -8.76 -21.14 -16.88
C ARG A 100 -8.64 -22.60 -17.30
N VAL A 101 -7.80 -23.38 -16.63
CA VAL A 101 -7.66 -24.83 -16.88
C VAL A 101 -8.97 -25.56 -16.62
N LYS A 102 -9.66 -25.28 -15.51
CA LYS A 102 -10.97 -25.87 -15.19
C LYS A 102 -12.01 -25.60 -16.28
N LYS A 103 -12.05 -24.37 -16.81
CA LYS A 103 -12.95 -24.00 -17.92
C LYS A 103 -12.64 -24.79 -19.20
N ILE A 104 -11.37 -24.95 -19.53
CA ILE A 104 -10.93 -25.71 -20.71
C ILE A 104 -11.31 -27.19 -20.56
N GLN A 105 -11.04 -27.80 -19.40
CA GLN A 105 -11.38 -29.20 -19.15
C GLN A 105 -12.90 -29.45 -19.25
N ALA A 106 -13.72 -28.56 -18.67
CA ALA A 106 -15.17 -28.64 -18.80
C ALA A 106 -15.64 -28.52 -20.26
N ALA A 107 -15.01 -27.63 -21.05
CA ALA A 107 -15.33 -27.47 -22.46
C ALA A 107 -14.94 -28.72 -23.28
N LEU A 108 -13.79 -29.33 -23.00
CA LEU A 108 -13.35 -30.56 -23.65
C LEU A 108 -14.26 -31.74 -23.34
N ALA A 109 -14.67 -31.89 -22.07
CA ALA A 109 -15.63 -32.93 -21.68
C ALA A 109 -16.98 -32.80 -22.40
N ASN A 110 -17.46 -31.56 -22.61
CA ASN A 110 -18.72 -31.28 -23.29
C ASN A 110 -18.63 -31.28 -24.83
N MET A 111 -17.42 -31.44 -25.40
CA MET A 111 -17.21 -31.37 -26.84
C MET A 111 -17.95 -32.47 -27.63
N PRO A 112 -17.96 -33.75 -27.23
CA PRO A 112 -18.65 -34.81 -27.98
C PRO A 112 -20.16 -34.57 -28.10
N ALA A 113 -20.78 -34.08 -27.02
CA ALA A 113 -22.21 -33.76 -27.01
C ALA A 113 -22.55 -32.65 -28.02
N LYS A 114 -21.75 -31.57 -28.04
CA LYS A 114 -21.90 -30.48 -29.01
C LYS A 114 -21.70 -30.93 -30.46
N ILE A 115 -20.75 -31.83 -30.70
CA ILE A 115 -20.53 -32.41 -32.04
C ILE A 115 -21.75 -33.23 -32.47
N ALA A 116 -22.30 -34.05 -31.58
CA ALA A 116 -23.47 -34.89 -31.89
C ALA A 116 -24.71 -34.03 -32.18
N GLU A 117 -24.95 -33.00 -31.36
CA GLU A 117 -26.03 -32.03 -31.54
C GLU A 117 -25.90 -31.30 -32.87
N HIS A 118 -24.70 -30.78 -33.18
CA HIS A 118 -24.42 -30.10 -34.44
C HIS A 118 -24.63 -31.03 -35.64
N LYS A 119 -24.14 -32.28 -35.58
CA LYS A 119 -24.35 -33.27 -36.66
C LYS A 119 -25.83 -33.57 -36.87
N LYS A 120 -26.62 -33.69 -35.79
CA LYS A 120 -28.07 -33.88 -35.87
C LYS A 120 -28.75 -32.68 -36.52
N ALA A 121 -28.39 -31.46 -36.11
CA ALA A 121 -28.92 -30.22 -36.68
C ALA A 121 -28.59 -30.09 -38.17
N VAL A 122 -27.35 -30.37 -38.57
CA VAL A 122 -26.92 -30.36 -39.98
C VAL A 122 -27.65 -31.42 -40.81
N LYS A 123 -27.96 -32.58 -40.23
CA LYS A 123 -28.76 -33.60 -40.93
C LYS A 123 -30.21 -33.15 -41.10
N ALA A 124 -30.79 -32.53 -40.08
CA ALA A 124 -32.17 -32.04 -40.11
C ALA A 124 -32.36 -30.82 -41.02
N SER A 125 -31.34 -29.99 -41.19
CA SER A 125 -31.40 -28.82 -42.09
C SER A 125 -31.26 -29.17 -43.58
N LYS A 126 -30.87 -30.40 -43.91
CA LYS A 126 -30.84 -30.84 -45.31
C LYS A 126 -32.27 -30.93 -45.84
N PRO A 127 -32.52 -30.48 -47.09
CA PRO A 127 -33.84 -30.57 -47.68
C PRO A 127 -34.29 -32.03 -47.77
N LEU A 128 -35.58 -32.26 -47.52
CA LEU A 128 -36.23 -33.57 -47.69
C LEU A 128 -36.12 -34.00 -49.16
N LYS A 129 -35.89 -35.29 -49.41
CA LYS A 129 -35.71 -35.86 -50.74
C LYS A 129 -36.53 -37.14 -50.90
N GLY A 130 -36.98 -37.44 -52.12
CA GLY A 130 -37.67 -38.69 -52.44
C GLY A 130 -39.03 -38.81 -51.77
N LEU A 131 -39.34 -40.01 -51.27
CA LEU A 131 -40.64 -40.33 -50.67
C LEU A 131 -40.96 -39.46 -49.44
N ASP A 132 -39.97 -39.11 -48.63
CA ASP A 132 -40.14 -38.22 -47.46
C ASP A 132 -40.53 -36.80 -47.85
N LYS A 133 -40.14 -36.34 -49.05
CA LYS A 133 -40.58 -35.05 -49.58
C LYS A 133 -42.04 -35.15 -50.04
N TRP A 134 -42.36 -36.19 -50.80
CA TRP A 134 -43.70 -36.43 -51.35
C TRP A 134 -44.77 -36.66 -50.27
N LEU A 135 -44.43 -37.34 -49.17
CA LEU A 135 -45.35 -37.57 -48.05
C LEU A 135 -45.56 -36.34 -47.15
N ASN A 136 -44.63 -35.39 -47.13
CA ASN A 136 -44.70 -34.19 -46.27
C ASN A 136 -45.10 -32.92 -47.03
N GLU A 137 -45.05 -32.93 -48.36
CA GLU A 137 -45.73 -31.95 -49.19
C GLU A 137 -47.23 -32.28 -49.12
N SER A 138 -48.00 -31.53 -48.34
CA SER A 138 -49.46 -31.59 -48.42
C SER A 138 -49.85 -31.10 -49.81
N ASP A 139 -50.29 -32.02 -50.66
CA ASP A 139 -50.79 -31.73 -52.00
C ASP A 139 -51.87 -30.62 -51.89
N PRO A 140 -51.70 -29.45 -52.54
CA PRO A 140 -52.70 -28.39 -52.50
C PRO A 140 -53.87 -28.64 -53.47
N TYR A 141 -53.99 -29.84 -54.03
CA TYR A 141 -55.12 -30.28 -54.86
C TYR A 141 -55.99 -31.32 -54.15
#